data_AF-A0A835WAG6-F1
#
_entry.id   AF-A0A835WAG6-F1
#
_cell.length_a   1.000
_cell.length_b   1.000
_cell.length_c   1.000
_cell.angle_alpha   90.00
_cell.angle_beta   90.00
_cell.angle_gamma   90.00
#
_symmetry.space_group_name_H-M   'P 1'
#
loop_
_entity.id
_entity.type
_entity.pdbx_description
1 polymer ?
#
loop_
_entity_poly.entity_id
_entity_poly.type
_entity_poly.pdbx_seq_one_letter_code
_entity_poly.pdbx_strand_id
1 'polypeptide(L)'
;MAETEHNATLFINPNTPTRMAVVNEDALNARGNPRGYCIDHKTFTYPLIPDDAWIMETANFMKYHVAMTAHKDDEPTSTTIFDQATPKEPVVRFEDYIDGDSVRRQDVVAWVSAGTWHIPVAEDAPNTPSIAHAVGFVLRPFNYFDEDAALHTREVTIIRNDFETMEAAVVDTRDCVPHAGLTAHAAVDSFDSPTDDYK
;
A
#
# COMPACT_ATOMS: atom_id res chain seq x y z
N MET A 1 16.57 -9.09 3.00
CA MET A 1 16.02 -7.76 3.33
C MET A 1 16.51 -6.82 2.26
N ALA A 2 15.70 -5.85 1.83
CA ALA A 2 16.18 -4.83 0.90
C ALA A 2 17.08 -3.87 1.69
N GLU A 3 18.31 -3.66 1.23
CA GLU A 3 19.31 -2.79 1.86
C GLU A 3 19.49 -1.48 1.08
N THR A 4 19.23 -1.51 -0.23
CA THR A 4 19.41 -0.38 -1.16
C THR A 4 18.23 -0.29 -2.14
N GLU A 5 18.02 0.88 -2.73
CA GLU A 5 16.89 1.11 -3.65
C GLU A 5 16.86 0.09 -4.80
N HIS A 6 18.02 -0.28 -5.36
CA HIS A 6 18.11 -1.28 -6.43
C HIS A 6 17.52 -2.64 -6.06
N ASN A 7 17.62 -3.05 -4.79
CA ASN A 7 17.03 -4.31 -4.31
C ASN A 7 15.70 -4.11 -3.58
N ALA A 8 15.19 -2.88 -3.57
CA ALA A 8 13.90 -2.48 -3.00
C ALA A 8 12.85 -2.20 -4.10
N THR A 9 13.03 -2.80 -5.28
CA THR A 9 12.05 -2.81 -6.37
C THR A 9 11.37 -4.17 -6.51
N LEU A 10 10.10 -4.17 -6.91
CA LEU A 10 9.31 -5.37 -7.13
C LEU A 10 8.59 -5.28 -8.47
N PHE A 11 8.90 -6.26 -9.31
CA PHE A 11 8.04 -6.68 -10.40
C PHE A 11 7.38 -8.00 -10.02
N ILE A 12 6.05 -8.02 -9.92
CA ILE A 12 5.34 -9.20 -9.43
C ILE A 12 5.40 -10.30 -10.48
N ASN A 13 5.99 -11.43 -10.09
CA ASN A 13 6.09 -12.63 -10.90
C ASN A 13 5.28 -13.76 -10.24
N PRO A 14 4.27 -14.34 -10.93
CA PRO A 14 3.43 -15.38 -10.36
C PRO A 14 4.20 -16.67 -10.02
N ASN A 15 5.35 -16.90 -10.64
CA ASN A 15 6.21 -18.05 -10.36
C ASN A 15 7.10 -17.85 -9.12
N THR A 16 7.25 -16.61 -8.65
CA THR A 16 8.06 -16.27 -7.47
C THR A 16 7.28 -15.32 -6.56
N PRO A 17 6.27 -15.83 -5.82
CA PRO A 17 5.39 -15.00 -5.01
C PRO A 17 6.20 -14.23 -3.96
N THR A 18 6.20 -12.91 -4.12
CA THR A 18 6.97 -11.99 -3.28
C THR A 18 6.04 -10.89 -2.78
N ARG A 19 6.21 -10.50 -1.51
CA ARG A 19 5.50 -9.39 -0.89
C ARG A 19 6.51 -8.41 -0.34
N MET A 20 6.23 -7.13 -0.51
CA MET A 20 7.00 -6.06 0.10
C MET A 20 6.30 -5.55 1.35
N ALA A 21 7.09 -5.30 2.39
CA ALA A 21 6.64 -4.69 3.62
C ALA A 21 7.67 -3.68 4.10
N VAL A 22 7.18 -2.53 4.57
CA VAL A 22 7.96 -1.53 5.27
C VAL A 22 7.84 -1.85 6.75
N VAL A 23 8.98 -2.06 7.42
CA VAL A 23 9.04 -2.44 8.84
C VAL A 23 9.98 -1.53 9.60
N ASN A 24 9.68 -1.31 10.87
CA ASN A 24 10.60 -0.69 11.81
C ASN A 24 11.32 -1.80 12.59
N GLU A 25 12.63 -1.97 12.33
CA GLU A 25 13.46 -2.98 12.99
C GLU A 25 13.65 -2.74 14.50
N ASP A 26 13.49 -1.50 14.98
CA ASP A 26 13.64 -1.15 16.40
C ASP A 26 12.35 -1.38 17.21
N ALA A 27 11.20 -1.42 16.52
CA ALA A 27 9.91 -1.60 17.14
C ALA A 27 9.42 -3.04 16.94
N LEU A 28 9.56 -3.87 17.98
CA LEU A 28 9.14 -5.27 17.94
C LEU A 28 7.76 -5.48 18.56
N ASN A 29 7.02 -6.45 18.05
CA ASN A 29 5.80 -6.94 18.70
C ASN A 29 6.14 -7.92 19.84
N ALA A 30 5.13 -8.35 20.60
CA ALA A 30 5.27 -9.26 21.74
C ALA A 30 5.90 -10.62 21.37
N ARG A 31 5.93 -10.97 20.08
CA ARG A 31 6.56 -12.19 19.55
C ARG A 31 7.96 -11.93 18.97
N GLY A 32 8.52 -10.73 19.15
CA GLY A 32 9.86 -10.36 18.69
C GLY A 32 9.96 -10.05 17.20
N ASN A 33 8.85 -9.88 16.49
CA ASN A 33 8.86 -9.55 15.06
C ASN A 33 8.84 -8.03 14.85
N PRO A 34 9.60 -7.49 13.86
CA PRO A 34 9.51 -6.09 13.48
C PRO A 34 8.08 -5.69 13.08
N ARG A 35 7.62 -4.56 13.60
CA ARG A 35 6.30 -4.00 13.32
C ARG A 35 6.32 -3.27 11.99
N GLY A 36 5.31 -3.46 11.15
CA GLY A 36 5.24 -2.74 9.89
C GLY A 36 3.95 -2.95 9.10
N TYR A 37 3.97 -2.50 7.86
CA TYR A 37 2.86 -2.65 6.91
C TYR A 37 3.35 -3.29 5.62
N CYS A 38 2.59 -4.27 5.14
CA CYS A 38 2.79 -4.92 3.86
C CYS A 38 1.92 -4.25 2.79
N ILE A 39 2.52 -4.00 1.62
CA ILE A 39 1.81 -3.51 0.44
C ILE A 39 1.17 -4.71 -0.24
N ASP A 40 -0.14 -4.82 -0.11
CA ASP A 40 -0.95 -5.85 -0.74
C ASP A 40 -1.51 -5.38 -2.06
N HIS A 41 -0.75 -5.60 -3.13
CA HIS A 41 -1.17 -5.21 -4.46
C HIS A 41 -2.38 -6.02 -4.92
N LYS A 42 -3.41 -5.34 -5.45
CA LYS A 42 -4.65 -5.99 -5.90
C LYS A 42 -4.70 -6.19 -7.40
N THR A 43 -3.82 -5.52 -8.13
CA THR A 43 -3.73 -5.62 -9.58
C THR A 43 -2.32 -6.01 -9.97
N PHE A 44 -2.15 -6.86 -10.98
CA PHE A 44 -0.83 -7.43 -11.33
C PHE A 44 -0.49 -7.17 -12.80
N THR A 45 -1.04 -6.09 -13.35
CA THR A 45 -0.79 -5.70 -14.74
C THR A 45 0.49 -4.89 -14.85
N TYR A 46 1.24 -5.14 -15.91
CA TYR A 46 2.45 -4.42 -16.27
C TYR A 46 2.30 -3.80 -17.67
N PRO A 47 3.06 -2.76 -18.02
CA PRO A 47 3.02 -2.20 -19.37
C PRO A 47 3.46 -3.25 -20.40
N LEU A 48 2.68 -3.41 -21.46
CA LEU A 48 3.08 -4.19 -22.65
C LEU A 48 3.94 -3.37 -23.63
N ILE A 49 4.24 -2.12 -23.25
CA ILE A 49 5.02 -1.18 -24.05
C ILE A 49 6.50 -1.57 -23.92
N PRO A 50 7.26 -1.63 -25.03
CA PRO A 50 8.70 -1.86 -24.99
C PRO A 50 9.43 -0.83 -24.14
N ASP A 51 10.49 -1.26 -23.44
CA ASP A 51 11.29 -0.39 -22.57
C ASP A 51 11.97 0.77 -23.31
N ASP A 52 12.21 0.63 -24.61
CA ASP A 52 12.82 1.64 -25.48
C ASP A 52 11.79 2.57 -26.15
N ALA A 53 10.49 2.41 -25.83
CA ALA A 53 9.46 3.30 -26.34
C ALA A 53 9.60 4.71 -25.72
N TRP A 54 9.38 5.74 -26.54
CA TRP A 54 9.52 7.14 -26.13
C TRP A 54 8.73 7.53 -24.87
N ILE A 55 7.58 6.89 -24.62
CA ILE A 55 6.74 7.17 -23.46
C ILE A 55 7.39 6.68 -22.14
N MET A 56 8.30 5.71 -22.22
CA MET A 56 8.99 5.16 -21.06
C MET A 56 10.01 6.13 -20.47
N GLU A 57 10.41 7.19 -21.19
CA GLU A 57 11.20 8.29 -20.60
C GLU A 57 10.38 9.07 -19.57
N THR A 58 9.10 9.33 -19.86
CA THR A 58 8.18 10.09 -18.99
C THR A 58 7.42 9.25 -17.97
N ALA A 59 7.29 7.95 -18.22
CA ALA A 59 6.42 7.05 -17.46
C ALA A 59 7.13 5.76 -17.03
N ASN A 60 8.44 5.82 -16.81
CA ASN A 60 9.24 4.69 -16.33
C ASN A 60 8.81 4.14 -14.96
N PHE A 61 8.07 4.90 -14.14
CA PHE A 61 7.43 4.36 -12.92
C PHE A 61 6.57 3.12 -13.20
N MET A 62 6.01 2.99 -14.41
CA MET A 62 5.21 1.83 -14.83
C MET A 62 6.01 0.52 -14.89
N LYS A 63 7.35 0.56 -14.93
CA LYS A 63 8.20 -0.64 -14.94
C LYS A 63 8.16 -1.41 -13.62
N TYR A 64 7.70 -0.77 -12.54
CA TYR A 64 7.69 -1.32 -11.19
C TYR A 64 6.27 -1.44 -10.70
N HIS A 65 5.91 -2.57 -10.07
CA HIS A 65 4.67 -2.64 -9.30
C HIS A 65 4.84 -1.91 -7.97
N VAL A 66 6.00 -2.08 -7.35
CA VAL A 66 6.44 -1.32 -6.17
C VAL A 66 7.91 -0.95 -6.33
N ALA A 67 8.27 0.27 -5.99
CA ALA A 67 9.65 0.70 -5.81
C ALA A 67 9.75 1.48 -4.49
N MET A 68 10.77 1.19 -3.68
CA MET A 68 11.04 1.92 -2.46
C MET A 68 12.30 2.76 -2.63
N THR A 69 12.20 4.06 -2.35
CA THR A 69 13.31 5.01 -2.38
C THR A 69 13.53 5.60 -0.99
N ALA A 70 14.74 6.11 -0.74
CA ALA A 70 14.96 6.99 0.41
C ALA A 70 14.17 8.30 0.18
N HIS A 71 13.58 8.86 1.22
CA HIS A 71 12.88 10.15 1.10
C HIS A 71 13.88 11.28 0.85
N LYS A 72 13.65 12.07 -0.21
CA LYS A 72 14.41 13.28 -0.54
C LYS A 72 13.45 14.42 -0.87
N ASP A 73 13.70 15.61 -0.32
CA ASP A 73 12.81 16.79 -0.48
C ASP A 73 12.73 17.29 -1.93
N ASP A 74 13.74 16.98 -2.76
CA ASP A 74 13.81 17.30 -4.19
C ASP A 74 13.21 16.22 -5.11
N GLU A 75 12.63 15.15 -4.54
CA GLU A 75 11.91 14.09 -5.25
C GLU A 75 10.41 14.02 -4.90
N PRO A 76 9.65 15.14 -4.97
CA PRO A 76 8.29 15.20 -4.43
C PRO A 76 7.24 14.43 -5.26
N THR A 77 7.53 14.11 -6.52
CA THR A 77 6.56 13.57 -7.49
C THR A 77 7.25 12.62 -8.46
N SER A 78 6.58 11.55 -8.91
CA SER A 78 7.12 10.63 -9.93
C SER A 78 6.96 11.11 -11.38
N THR A 79 6.29 12.24 -11.60
CA THR A 79 6.04 12.88 -12.92
C THR A 79 5.56 14.31 -12.71
N THR A 80 5.54 15.12 -13.78
CA THR A 80 4.95 16.46 -13.80
C THR A 80 4.02 16.67 -15.00
N ILE A 81 3.17 17.69 -14.91
CA ILE A 81 2.26 18.10 -16.00
C ILE A 81 2.99 18.48 -17.29
N PHE A 82 4.29 18.81 -17.22
CA PHE A 82 5.08 19.22 -18.37
C PHE A 82 5.66 18.04 -19.16
N ASP A 83 5.80 16.86 -18.55
CA ASP A 83 6.43 15.69 -19.17
C ASP A 83 5.67 15.22 -20.41
N GLN A 84 4.34 15.43 -20.45
CA GLN A 84 3.53 15.12 -21.62
C GLN A 84 3.92 15.93 -22.87
N ALA A 85 4.40 17.17 -22.69
CA ALA A 85 4.76 18.05 -23.79
C ALA A 85 6.19 17.79 -24.32
N THR A 86 7.10 17.32 -23.46
CA THR A 86 8.50 17.10 -23.80
C THR A 86 8.94 15.67 -23.49
N PRO A 87 8.35 14.64 -24.12
CA PRO A 87 8.51 13.30 -23.61
C PRO A 87 9.89 12.66 -23.86
N LYS A 88 10.74 13.29 -24.68
CA LYS A 88 12.15 12.87 -24.85
C LYS A 88 13.10 13.54 -23.87
N GLU A 89 12.65 14.60 -23.21
CA GLU A 89 13.40 15.40 -22.24
C GLU A 89 12.43 15.72 -21.09
N PRO A 90 12.04 14.69 -20.31
CA PRO A 90 11.14 14.89 -19.18
C PRO A 90 11.81 15.78 -18.13
N VAL A 91 11.00 16.55 -17.41
CA VAL A 91 11.47 17.33 -16.26
C VAL A 91 11.70 16.39 -15.08
N VAL A 92 10.86 15.36 -14.94
CA VAL A 92 10.98 14.33 -13.91
C VAL A 92 11.11 12.96 -14.56
N ARG A 93 12.16 12.23 -14.17
CA ARG A 93 12.40 10.86 -14.64
C ARG A 93 12.52 9.95 -13.42
N PHE A 94 11.46 9.19 -13.11
CA PHE A 94 11.35 8.43 -11.86
C PHE A 94 12.48 7.41 -11.63
N GLU A 95 13.02 6.77 -12.67
CA GLU A 95 14.17 5.87 -12.51
C GLU A 95 15.41 6.53 -11.92
N ASP A 96 15.54 7.85 -12.02
CA ASP A 96 16.66 8.58 -11.45
C ASP A 96 16.59 8.61 -9.91
N TYR A 97 15.43 8.31 -9.32
CA TYR A 97 15.24 8.17 -7.86
C TYR A 97 15.72 6.82 -7.33
N ILE A 98 16.08 5.88 -8.21
CA ILE A 98 16.62 4.57 -7.84
C ILE A 98 18.12 4.62 -8.11
N ASP A 99 18.83 5.45 -7.35
CA ASP A 99 20.25 5.78 -7.54
C ASP A 99 21.20 4.91 -6.71
N GLY A 100 20.63 4.05 -5.85
CA GLY A 100 21.36 3.05 -5.08
C GLY A 100 21.59 3.45 -3.63
N ASP A 101 20.94 4.51 -3.17
CA ASP A 101 20.91 4.89 -1.77
C ASP A 101 20.42 3.77 -0.85
N SER A 102 20.76 3.87 0.44
CA SER A 102 20.30 2.90 1.42
C SER A 102 18.84 3.14 1.76
N VAL A 103 18.03 2.08 1.75
CA VAL A 103 16.63 2.12 2.23
C VAL A 103 16.48 1.54 3.63
N ARG A 104 17.56 0.97 4.20
CA ARG A 104 17.51 0.33 5.50
C ARG A 104 17.64 1.37 6.61
N ARG A 105 16.67 1.37 7.52
CA ARG A 105 16.60 2.31 8.66
C ARG A 105 16.65 3.77 8.23
N GLN A 106 16.12 4.07 7.04
CA GLN A 106 15.90 5.42 6.54
C GLN A 106 14.41 5.75 6.55
N ASP A 107 14.11 7.04 6.35
CA ASP A 107 12.79 7.43 5.89
C ASP A 107 12.62 6.96 4.44
N VAL A 108 11.52 6.25 4.16
CA VAL A 108 11.32 5.56 2.88
C VAL A 108 9.99 5.93 2.26
N VAL A 109 10.01 6.17 0.95
CA VAL A 109 8.82 6.38 0.13
C VAL A 109 8.54 5.11 -0.67
N ALA A 110 7.31 4.60 -0.61
CA ALA A 110 6.87 3.48 -1.43
C ALA A 110 6.03 4.00 -2.61
N TRP A 111 6.59 3.88 -3.81
CA TRP A 111 5.93 4.18 -5.07
C TRP A 111 5.22 2.94 -5.57
N VAL A 112 3.89 3.01 -5.71
CA VAL A 112 3.05 1.86 -6.08
C VAL A 112 2.31 2.16 -7.37
N SER A 113 2.61 1.40 -8.42
CA SER A 113 1.95 1.53 -9.72
C SER A 113 0.79 0.54 -9.81
N ALA A 114 -0.42 1.02 -10.09
CA ALA A 114 -1.59 0.18 -10.33
C ALA A 114 -2.22 0.55 -11.68
N GLY A 115 -2.68 -0.44 -12.43
CA GLY A 115 -3.27 -0.23 -13.75
C GLY A 115 -4.13 -1.40 -14.18
N THR A 116 -4.62 -1.38 -15.42
CA THR A 116 -5.27 -2.54 -16.04
C THR A 116 -5.01 -2.53 -17.54
N TRP A 117 -5.10 -3.70 -18.17
CA TRP A 117 -5.26 -3.77 -19.62
C TRP A 117 -6.74 -3.61 -19.96
N HIS A 118 -7.06 -2.68 -20.87
CA HIS A 118 -8.43 -2.47 -21.33
C HIS A 118 -8.51 -2.85 -22.81
N ILE A 119 -9.23 -3.95 -23.10
CA ILE A 119 -9.65 -4.32 -24.45
C ILE A 119 -11.15 -4.00 -24.53
N PRO A 120 -11.54 -2.90 -25.20
CA PRO A 120 -12.93 -2.46 -25.16
C PRO A 120 -13.90 -3.49 -25.76
N VAL A 121 -15.06 -3.62 -25.13
CA VAL A 121 -16.17 -4.48 -25.58
C VAL A 121 -17.44 -3.67 -25.81
N ALA A 122 -18.48 -4.27 -26.38
CA ALA A 122 -19.73 -3.57 -26.68
C ALA A 122 -20.41 -3.00 -25.41
N GLU A 123 -20.24 -3.69 -24.29
CA GLU A 123 -20.75 -3.32 -22.96
C GLU A 123 -20.05 -2.08 -22.36
N ASP A 124 -18.95 -1.59 -22.96
CA ASP A 124 -18.31 -0.33 -22.58
C ASP A 124 -19.03 0.90 -23.15
N ALA A 125 -20.10 0.71 -23.95
CA ALA A 125 -20.92 1.79 -24.48
C ALA A 125 -22.20 1.99 -23.65
N PRO A 126 -22.59 3.24 -23.32
CA PRO A 126 -21.94 4.50 -23.68
C PRO A 126 -20.75 4.88 -22.78
N ASN A 127 -20.54 4.18 -21.66
CA ASN A 127 -19.46 4.42 -20.72
C ASN A 127 -18.90 3.10 -20.21
N THR A 128 -17.58 3.05 -20.01
CA THR A 128 -16.91 1.92 -19.35
C THR A 128 -17.47 1.73 -17.93
N PRO A 129 -17.94 0.53 -17.57
CA PRO A 129 -18.48 0.26 -16.23
C PRO A 129 -17.36 0.18 -15.18
N SER A 130 -17.58 0.68 -13.97
CA SER A 130 -16.55 0.65 -12.91
C SER A 130 -16.28 -0.75 -12.33
N ILE A 131 -17.27 -1.66 -12.37
CA ILE A 131 -17.23 -2.96 -11.68
C ILE A 131 -16.07 -3.85 -12.16
N ALA A 132 -15.67 -3.75 -13.43
CA ALA A 132 -14.60 -4.57 -14.01
C ALA A 132 -13.22 -3.89 -14.03
N HIS A 133 -13.13 -2.64 -13.55
CA HIS A 133 -11.94 -1.79 -13.70
C HIS A 133 -11.39 -1.29 -12.35
N ALA A 134 -11.68 -2.01 -11.27
CA ALA A 134 -11.11 -1.71 -9.96
C ALA A 134 -9.61 -2.02 -9.94
N VAL A 135 -8.80 -1.01 -9.64
CA VAL A 135 -7.34 -1.12 -9.53
C VAL A 135 -6.87 -0.55 -8.20
N GLY A 136 -5.77 -1.07 -7.66
CA GLY A 136 -5.14 -0.48 -6.48
C GLY A 136 -4.37 -1.47 -5.61
N PHE A 137 -4.23 -1.10 -4.33
CA PHE A 137 -3.51 -1.85 -3.33
C PHE A 137 -4.11 -1.59 -1.94
N VAL A 138 -3.73 -2.42 -0.97
CA VAL A 138 -4.09 -2.25 0.44
C VAL A 138 -2.84 -2.24 1.29
N LEU A 139 -2.71 -1.27 2.19
CA LEU A 139 -1.72 -1.32 3.25
C LEU A 139 -2.25 -2.20 4.37
N ARG A 140 -1.63 -3.37 4.55
CA ARG A 140 -2.05 -4.35 5.54
C ARG A 140 -1.05 -4.38 6.70
N PRO A 141 -1.49 -4.33 7.97
CA PRO A 141 -0.61 -4.58 9.10
C PRO A 141 0.18 -5.89 8.90
N PHE A 142 1.48 -5.84 9.12
CA PHE A 142 2.40 -6.97 9.04
C PHE A 142 3.20 -7.02 10.33
N ASN A 143 2.81 -7.92 11.24
CA ASN A 143 3.36 -8.01 12.60
C ASN A 143 3.27 -6.70 13.41
N TYR A 144 2.47 -5.72 12.97
CA TYR A 144 2.38 -4.41 13.62
C TYR A 144 1.78 -4.48 15.03
N PHE A 145 0.74 -5.28 15.19
CA PHE A 145 0.03 -5.51 16.45
C PHE A 145 0.45 -6.84 17.07
N ASP A 146 0.17 -6.98 18.37
CA ASP A 146 0.41 -8.22 19.12
C ASP A 146 -0.70 -9.26 18.87
N GLU A 147 -1.85 -8.83 18.35
CA GLU A 147 -2.99 -9.65 17.95
C GLU A 147 -3.85 -8.89 16.94
N ASP A 148 -4.90 -9.53 16.42
CA ASP A 148 -5.83 -8.86 15.51
C ASP A 148 -6.57 -7.74 16.23
N ALA A 149 -6.40 -6.51 15.75
CA ALA A 149 -7.06 -5.33 16.31
C ALA A 149 -8.59 -5.43 16.26
N ALA A 150 -9.15 -6.22 15.35
CA ALA A 150 -10.59 -6.45 15.25
C ALA A 150 -11.16 -7.23 16.45
N LEU A 151 -10.35 -7.95 17.23
CA LEU A 151 -10.80 -8.64 18.45
C LEU A 151 -11.39 -7.67 19.48
N HIS A 152 -10.99 -6.40 19.43
CA HIS A 152 -11.46 -5.35 20.34
C HIS A 152 -12.67 -4.59 19.82
N THR A 153 -13.25 -5.00 18.68
CA THR A 153 -14.46 -4.35 18.15
C THR A 153 -15.68 -4.69 18.99
N ARG A 154 -16.59 -3.72 19.13
CA ARG A 154 -17.87 -3.89 19.82
C ARG A 154 -18.95 -4.48 18.92
N GLU A 155 -18.68 -4.64 17.63
CA GLU A 155 -19.64 -5.14 16.64
C GLU A 155 -19.57 -6.67 16.46
N VAL A 156 -18.84 -7.38 17.33
CA VAL A 156 -18.77 -8.84 17.32
C VAL A 156 -19.90 -9.44 18.15
N THR A 157 -20.57 -10.44 17.59
CA THR A 157 -21.57 -11.26 18.30
C THR A 157 -21.06 -12.69 18.43
N ILE A 158 -20.96 -13.19 19.66
CA ILE A 158 -20.55 -14.57 19.96
C ILE A 158 -21.78 -15.36 20.41
N ILE A 159 -22.06 -16.46 19.70
CA ILE A 159 -23.14 -17.40 20.03
C ILE A 159 -22.49 -18.66 20.56
N ARG A 160 -22.68 -18.95 21.86
CA ARG A 160 -22.16 -20.17 22.50
C ARG A 160 -23.30 -21.18 22.65
N ASN A 161 -23.09 -22.38 22.12
CA ASN A 161 -23.98 -23.52 22.39
C ASN A 161 -23.42 -24.29 23.58
N ASP A 162 -24.29 -24.64 24.52
CA ASP A 162 -23.97 -25.64 25.53
C ASP A 162 -24.29 -27.03 24.96
N PHE A 163 -23.25 -27.71 24.45
CA PHE A 163 -23.38 -29.06 23.89
C PHE A 163 -23.57 -30.13 24.97
N GLU A 164 -23.37 -29.82 26.25
CA GLU A 164 -23.59 -30.75 27.36
C GLU A 164 -25.05 -30.73 27.83
N THR A 165 -25.69 -29.56 27.87
CA THR A 165 -27.09 -29.42 28.35
C THR A 165 -28.14 -29.40 27.24
N MET A 166 -27.74 -29.27 25.97
CA MET A 166 -28.64 -29.04 24.83
C MET A 166 -29.55 -27.81 25.00
N GLU A 167 -29.17 -26.85 25.86
CA GLU A 167 -29.91 -25.60 26.03
C GLU A 167 -29.77 -24.67 24.82
N ALA A 168 -30.73 -23.76 24.68
CA ALA A 168 -30.74 -22.77 23.61
C ALA A 168 -29.47 -21.91 23.66
N ALA A 169 -28.93 -21.61 22.48
CA ALA A 169 -27.71 -20.82 22.33
C ALA A 169 -27.82 -19.48 23.08
N VAL A 170 -26.82 -19.17 23.92
CA VAL A 170 -26.76 -17.90 24.64
C VAL A 170 -25.91 -16.92 23.85
N VAL A 171 -26.46 -15.73 23.59
CA VAL A 171 -25.70 -14.62 23.02
C VAL A 171 -24.83 -14.03 24.12
N ASP A 172 -23.52 -14.17 23.98
CA ASP A 172 -22.56 -13.64 24.95
C ASP A 172 -22.16 -12.21 24.57
N THR A 173 -22.67 -11.24 25.33
CA THR A 173 -22.35 -9.81 25.19
C THR A 173 -21.29 -9.34 26.19
N ARG A 174 -20.77 -10.24 27.04
CA ARG A 174 -19.84 -9.89 28.13
C ARG A 174 -18.41 -9.63 27.65
N ASP A 175 -18.02 -10.20 26.52
CA ASP A 175 -16.73 -9.93 25.87
C ASP A 175 -16.68 -8.50 25.24
N CYS A 176 -17.78 -7.74 25.27
CA CYS A 176 -17.85 -6.35 24.81
C CYS A 176 -17.43 -5.30 25.86
N VAL A 177 -16.93 -5.72 27.04
CA VAL A 177 -16.49 -4.79 28.10
C VAL A 177 -14.99 -4.48 27.92
N PRO A 178 -14.60 -3.21 27.70
CA PRO A 178 -13.20 -2.87 27.43
C PRO A 178 -12.30 -3.21 28.64
N HIS A 179 -11.19 -3.90 28.39
CA HIS A 179 -10.07 -3.91 29.32
C HIS A 179 -9.43 -2.52 29.34
N ALA A 180 -9.42 -1.89 30.52
CA ALA A 180 -8.79 -0.60 30.73
C ALA A 180 -7.28 -0.72 30.41
N GLY A 181 -6.83 -0.09 29.33
CA GLY A 181 -5.40 -0.03 28.98
C GLY A 181 -5.07 0.07 27.49
N LEU A 182 -5.98 -0.27 26.59
CA LEU A 182 -5.79 -0.09 25.14
C LEU A 182 -6.38 1.24 24.70
N THR A 183 -5.62 2.32 24.88
CA THR A 183 -5.80 3.50 24.04
C THR A 183 -5.35 3.12 22.64
N ALA A 184 -6.30 2.93 21.73
CA ALA A 184 -6.02 3.14 20.32
C ALA A 184 -5.54 4.58 20.20
N HIS A 185 -4.23 4.78 20.14
CA HIS A 185 -3.68 5.99 19.53
C HIS A 185 -4.07 5.90 18.06
N ALA A 186 -5.29 6.32 17.75
CA ALA A 186 -5.52 6.94 16.47
C ALA A 186 -4.51 8.08 16.44
N ALA A 187 -3.49 7.97 15.60
CA ALA A 187 -2.67 9.10 15.20
C ALA A 187 -3.62 10.07 14.48
N VAL A 188 -4.35 10.85 15.27
CA VAL A 188 -4.95 12.10 14.86
C VAL A 188 -4.00 13.15 15.38
N ASP A 189 -2.79 13.17 14.84
CA ASP A 189 -2.10 14.44 14.73
C ASP A 189 -2.88 15.20 13.66
N SER A 190 -3.53 16.26 14.12
CA SER A 190 -4.27 17.23 13.34
C SER A 190 -3.51 17.59 12.06
N PHE A 191 -4.04 17.17 10.92
CA PHE A 191 -3.70 17.78 9.64
C PHE A 191 -4.33 19.18 9.65
N ASP A 192 -3.59 20.18 10.11
CA ASP A 192 -3.95 21.58 9.93
C ASP A 192 -3.86 21.88 8.44
N SER A 193 -5.00 21.94 7.78
CA SER A 193 -5.10 22.45 6.42
C SER A 193 -4.82 23.96 6.43
N PRO A 194 -3.82 24.47 5.67
CA PRO A 194 -3.66 25.90 5.50
C PRO A 194 -4.70 26.40 4.50
N THR A 195 -5.91 26.65 4.98
CA THR A 195 -6.87 27.52 4.30
C THR A 195 -6.84 28.87 4.99
N ASP A 196 -5.94 29.75 4.52
CA ASP A 196 -6.10 31.20 4.47
C ASP A 196 -4.73 31.85 4.23
N ASP A 197 -4.41 32.11 2.96
CA ASP A 197 -3.77 33.37 2.51
C ASP A 197 -3.46 33.31 1.00
N TYR A 198 -4.51 33.44 0.19
CA TYR A 198 -4.39 34.11 -1.11
C TYR A 198 -5.35 35.30 -1.09
N LYS A 199 -4.79 36.48 -0.84
CA LYS A 199 -5.36 37.78 -1.19
C LYS A 199 -4.57 38.37 -2.35
#